data_AF-A0AAU9XUW0-F1
#
_entry.id   AF-A0AAU9XUW0-F1
#
_cell.length_a   1.000
_cell.length_b   1.000
_cell.length_c   1.000
_cell.angle_alpha   90.00
_cell.angle_beta   90.00
_cell.angle_gamma   90.00
#
_symmetry.space_group_name_H-M   'P 1'
#
loop_
_entity.id
_entity.type
_entity.pdbx_description
1 polymer ?
#
loop_
_entity_poly.entity_id
_entity_poly.type
_entity_poly.pdbx_seq_one_letter_code
_entity_poly.pdbx_strand_id
1 'polypeptide(L)'
;PCQNNATCQSGFTNKGYRCSCPPGFEGEHCEKVRWIQMTPSTVCFGARDDSYGFFRTAKVGNIITLKLAYKSGYVTCHSSNPSYQSKWGCLWNRLIPNQMATLITDKNRNLLLPKSDFLSDYWGCKFYSLPWATTESPQLLFDNFSTPLAVETNQEFQIWYSEDLFKWGYGDNGYEKTCAVVYGLYV
;
A
#
# COMPACT_ATOMS: atom_id res chain seq x y z
N PRO A 1 8.08 -6.16 -30.62
CA PRO A 1 9.01 -7.09 -29.92
C PRO A 1 8.60 -7.23 -28.45
N CYS A 2 8.78 -8.43 -27.86
CA CYS A 2 8.46 -8.66 -26.45
C CYS A 2 9.35 -7.81 -25.52
N GLN A 3 8.77 -7.23 -24.47
CA GLN A 3 9.42 -6.36 -23.49
C GLN A 3 9.58 -7.06 -22.14
N ASN A 4 10.25 -6.40 -21.19
CA ASN A 4 10.36 -6.83 -19.79
C ASN A 4 10.85 -8.29 -19.62
N ASN A 5 11.88 -8.67 -20.38
CA ASN A 5 12.47 -10.03 -20.38
C ASN A 5 11.49 -11.16 -20.74
N ALA A 6 10.39 -10.84 -21.43
CA ALA A 6 9.44 -11.84 -21.90
C ALA A 6 10.03 -12.72 -23.02
N THR A 7 9.67 -14.01 -22.99
CA THR A 7 10.11 -14.97 -24.00
C THR A 7 9.27 -14.80 -25.26
N CYS A 8 9.94 -14.52 -26.39
CA CYS A 8 9.30 -14.55 -27.70
C CYS A 8 9.16 -15.99 -28.18
N GLN A 9 7.94 -16.43 -28.45
CA GLN A 9 7.66 -17.75 -29.00
C GLN A 9 7.13 -17.56 -30.42
N SER A 10 7.85 -18.11 -31.40
CA SER A 10 7.35 -18.21 -32.77
C SER A 10 6.15 -19.17 -32.81
N GLY A 11 5.12 -18.85 -33.59
CA GLY A 11 3.91 -19.69 -33.67
C GLY A 11 2.86 -19.16 -34.65
N PHE A 12 1.82 -19.97 -34.89
CA PHE A 12 0.73 -19.68 -35.84
C PHE A 12 -0.31 -18.72 -35.25
N THR A 13 0.12 -17.55 -34.82
CA THR A 13 -0.79 -16.42 -34.59
C THR A 13 -0.89 -15.60 -35.88
N ASN A 14 -1.88 -14.71 -35.97
CA ASN A 14 -2.00 -13.76 -37.10
C ASN A 14 -0.76 -12.85 -37.26
N LYS A 15 0.15 -12.81 -36.26
CA LYS A 15 1.37 -12.00 -36.23
C LYS A 15 2.66 -12.84 -36.32
N GLY A 16 2.56 -14.18 -36.37
CA GLY A 16 3.70 -15.09 -36.46
C GLY A 16 4.48 -15.33 -35.15
N TYR A 17 4.10 -14.67 -34.07
CA TYR A 17 4.69 -14.87 -32.74
C TYR A 17 3.70 -14.52 -31.61
N ARG A 18 4.07 -14.91 -30.39
CA ARG A 18 3.43 -14.45 -29.14
C ARG A 18 4.49 -14.23 -28.06
N CYS A 19 4.21 -13.34 -27.11
CA CYS A 19 5.06 -13.12 -25.96
C CYS A 19 4.54 -13.93 -24.76
N SER A 20 5.42 -14.67 -24.11
CA SER A 20 5.16 -15.28 -22.81
C SER A 20 5.63 -14.33 -21.72
N CYS A 21 4.69 -13.62 -21.09
CA CYS A 21 5.02 -12.60 -20.09
C CYS A 21 5.50 -13.21 -18.78
N PRO A 22 6.58 -12.68 -18.19
CA PRO A 22 6.95 -13.05 -16.83
C PRO A 22 5.88 -12.56 -15.84
N PRO A 23 5.86 -13.10 -14.61
CA PRO A 23 4.96 -12.60 -13.58
C PRO A 23 5.15 -11.09 -13.37
N GLY A 24 4.05 -10.38 -13.14
CA GLY A 24 4.06 -8.92 -13.01
C GLY A 24 3.90 -8.15 -14.31
N PHE A 25 3.86 -8.82 -15.46
CA PHE A 25 3.67 -8.18 -16.76
C PHE A 25 2.52 -8.79 -17.56
N GLU A 26 1.90 -7.96 -18.38
CA GLU A 26 0.81 -8.30 -19.28
C GLU A 26 0.81 -7.40 -20.53
N GLY A 27 -0.12 -7.63 -21.45
CA GLY A 27 -0.15 -6.97 -22.75
C GLY A 27 0.41 -7.86 -23.86
N GLU A 28 0.23 -7.42 -25.11
CA GLU A 28 0.64 -8.22 -26.28
C GLU A 28 2.16 -8.40 -26.34
N HIS A 29 2.89 -7.41 -25.86
CA HIS A 29 4.34 -7.38 -25.80
C HIS A 29 4.85 -7.39 -24.36
N CYS A 30 4.01 -7.73 -23.39
CA CYS A 30 4.34 -7.70 -21.97
C CYS A 30 4.78 -6.31 -21.48
N GLU A 31 4.24 -5.27 -22.11
CA GLU A 31 4.59 -3.86 -21.88
C GLU A 31 3.89 -3.25 -20.66
N LYS A 32 2.86 -3.91 -20.12
CA LYS A 32 2.05 -3.40 -19.01
C LYS A 32 2.40 -4.11 -17.72
N VAL A 33 2.42 -3.36 -16.62
CA VAL A 33 2.60 -3.89 -15.28
C VAL A 33 1.28 -4.44 -14.75
N ARG A 34 1.26 -5.70 -14.31
CA ARG A 34 0.09 -6.40 -13.81
C ARG A 34 -0.05 -6.25 -12.30
N TRP A 35 -0.98 -5.41 -11.89
CA TRP A 35 -1.40 -5.25 -10.50
C TRP A 35 -2.46 -6.29 -10.13
N ILE A 36 -2.23 -7.07 -9.08
CA ILE A 36 -3.18 -8.06 -8.59
C ILE A 36 -3.94 -7.48 -7.42
N GLN A 37 -5.27 -7.39 -7.55
CA GLN A 37 -6.13 -7.00 -6.46
C GLN A 37 -6.12 -8.08 -5.38
N MET A 38 -5.75 -7.70 -4.15
CA MET A 38 -5.63 -8.60 -3.00
C MET A 38 -6.86 -8.58 -2.08
N THR A 39 -7.87 -7.82 -2.44
CA THR A 39 -9.04 -7.60 -1.61
C THR A 39 -10.31 -7.89 -2.40
N PRO A 40 -11.22 -8.74 -1.88
CA PRO A 40 -12.50 -9.00 -2.56
C PRO A 40 -13.44 -7.78 -2.50
N SER A 41 -13.27 -6.93 -1.49
CA SER A 41 -14.03 -5.70 -1.24
C SER A 41 -13.09 -4.61 -0.69
N THR A 42 -13.60 -3.42 -0.41
CA THR A 42 -12.83 -2.40 0.31
C THR A 42 -12.40 -2.85 1.70
N VAL A 43 -11.19 -2.49 2.10
CA VAL A 43 -10.63 -2.63 3.45
C VAL A 43 -10.56 -1.25 4.08
N CYS A 44 -11.05 -1.12 5.32
CA CYS A 44 -11.09 0.16 6.02
C CYS A 44 -10.23 0.12 7.28
N PHE A 45 -9.51 1.20 7.55
CA PHE A 45 -8.68 1.37 8.75
C PHE A 45 -8.95 2.75 9.38
N GLY A 46 -8.86 2.81 10.70
CA GLY A 46 -9.09 4.01 11.51
C GLY A 46 -7.84 4.42 12.29
N ALA A 47 -7.93 5.53 13.01
CA ALA A 47 -6.81 6.15 13.70
C ALA A 47 -6.68 5.79 15.20
N ARG A 48 -7.52 4.89 15.72
CA ARG A 48 -7.58 4.52 17.14
C ARG A 48 -8.24 3.16 17.38
N ASP A 49 -8.12 2.68 18.62
CA ASP A 49 -8.85 1.53 19.17
C ASP A 49 -8.60 0.21 18.41
N ASP A 50 -7.36 -0.04 17.96
CA ASP A 50 -7.02 -1.24 17.17
C ASP A 50 -7.87 -1.37 15.89
N SER A 51 -8.25 -0.25 15.28
CA SER A 51 -9.11 -0.22 14.09
C SER A 51 -8.31 -0.42 12.80
N TYR A 52 -7.45 -1.44 12.74
CA TYR A 52 -6.76 -1.80 11.51
C TYR A 52 -7.70 -2.45 10.49
N GLY A 53 -7.35 -2.28 9.21
CA GLY A 53 -7.93 -3.09 8.13
C GLY A 53 -7.00 -4.25 7.82
N PHE A 54 -7.52 -5.39 7.37
CA PHE A 54 -6.66 -6.51 6.94
C PHE A 54 -7.01 -6.98 5.53
N PHE A 55 -6.03 -7.58 4.86
CA PHE A 55 -6.18 -8.19 3.54
C PHE A 55 -5.32 -9.45 3.44
N ARG A 56 -5.60 -10.27 2.42
CA ARG A 56 -4.89 -11.53 2.21
C ARG A 56 -4.39 -11.66 0.79
N THR A 57 -3.24 -12.28 0.62
CA THR A 57 -2.69 -12.60 -0.70
C THR A 57 -3.57 -13.60 -1.44
N ALA A 58 -3.87 -13.28 -2.70
CA ALA A 58 -4.71 -14.12 -3.56
C ALA A 58 -3.99 -15.38 -4.09
N LYS A 59 -2.65 -15.36 -4.12
CA LYS A 59 -1.83 -16.45 -4.65
C LYS A 59 -0.43 -16.43 -4.05
N VAL A 60 0.27 -17.55 -4.18
CA VAL A 60 1.71 -17.67 -3.91
C VAL A 60 2.54 -16.85 -4.91
N GLY A 61 3.67 -16.30 -4.48
CA GLY A 61 4.64 -15.62 -5.33
C GLY A 61 5.53 -14.64 -4.59
N ASN A 62 6.23 -13.77 -5.33
CA ASN A 62 7.03 -12.70 -4.74
C ASN A 62 6.39 -11.35 -5.05
N ILE A 63 6.31 -10.45 -4.07
CA ILE A 63 5.75 -9.10 -4.21
C ILE A 63 6.89 -8.07 -4.12
N ILE A 64 6.94 -7.11 -5.03
CA ILE A 64 7.93 -6.02 -4.96
C ILE A 64 7.40 -4.76 -4.27
N THR A 65 6.11 -4.48 -4.34
CA THR A 65 5.48 -3.36 -3.62
C THR A 65 3.95 -3.54 -3.56
N LEU A 66 3.31 -2.73 -2.73
CA LEU A 66 1.87 -2.62 -2.59
C LEU A 66 1.38 -1.22 -2.98
N LYS A 67 0.13 -1.16 -3.41
CA LYS A 67 -0.58 0.08 -3.72
C LYS A 67 -1.97 0.06 -3.13
N LEU A 68 -2.35 1.13 -2.46
CA LEU A 68 -3.71 1.36 -1.97
C LEU A 68 -4.43 2.32 -2.92
N ALA A 69 -5.62 1.97 -3.37
CA ALA A 69 -6.50 2.86 -4.12
C ALA A 69 -7.62 3.35 -3.21
N TYR A 70 -7.67 4.66 -2.95
CA TYR A 70 -8.69 5.27 -2.10
C TYR A 70 -10.10 5.00 -2.65
N LYS A 71 -11.07 4.79 -1.75
CA LYS A 71 -12.49 4.68 -2.10
C LYS A 71 -13.36 5.67 -1.35
N SER A 72 -13.20 5.80 -0.04
CA SER A 72 -14.06 6.67 0.78
C SER A 72 -13.47 6.94 2.16
N GLY A 73 -14.03 7.93 2.85
CA GLY A 73 -13.74 8.24 4.24
C GLY A 73 -12.47 9.06 4.45
N TYR A 74 -12.06 9.16 5.71
CA TYR A 74 -10.86 9.87 6.12
C TYR A 74 -10.40 9.34 7.48
N VAL A 75 -9.17 9.67 7.84
CA VAL A 75 -8.59 9.51 9.17
C VAL A 75 -8.12 10.88 9.66
N THR A 76 -7.95 11.04 10.97
CA THR A 76 -7.43 12.27 11.57
C THR A 76 -6.73 11.96 12.89
N CYS A 77 -5.61 12.65 13.15
CA CYS A 77 -4.91 12.62 14.43
C CYS A 77 -5.49 13.61 15.47
N HIS A 78 -6.50 14.41 15.11
CA HIS A 78 -7.17 15.27 16.07
C HIS A 78 -8.62 15.51 15.65
N SER A 79 -9.54 14.81 16.30
CA SER A 79 -10.98 14.79 16.01
C SER A 79 -11.66 16.16 16.06
N SER A 80 -11.17 17.08 16.89
CA SER A 80 -11.77 18.42 16.99
C SER A 80 -11.40 19.39 15.86
N ASN A 81 -10.43 19.05 15.00
CA ASN A 81 -9.97 19.94 13.93
C ASN A 81 -10.13 19.30 12.54
N PRO A 82 -11.14 19.72 11.76
CA PRO A 82 -11.37 19.19 10.41
C PRO A 82 -10.21 19.41 9.44
N SER A 83 -9.35 20.42 9.66
CA SER A 83 -8.22 20.69 8.76
C SER A 83 -7.14 19.61 8.77
N TYR A 84 -7.18 18.68 9.72
CA TYR A 84 -6.22 17.57 9.83
C TYR A 84 -6.73 16.26 9.23
N GLN A 85 -8.00 16.23 8.81
CA GLN A 85 -8.59 15.09 8.13
C GLN A 85 -7.87 14.85 6.81
N SER A 86 -7.52 13.60 6.54
CA SER A 86 -6.94 13.21 5.26
C SER A 86 -7.19 11.75 4.94
N LYS A 87 -6.83 11.33 3.72
CA LYS A 87 -6.97 9.91 3.32
C LYS A 87 -5.92 9.03 4.00
N TRP A 88 -4.68 9.51 4.10
CA TRP A 88 -3.53 8.63 4.40
C TRP A 88 -2.66 9.04 5.59
N GLY A 89 -2.98 10.12 6.29
CA GLY A 89 -2.14 10.59 7.38
C GLY A 89 -2.80 11.69 8.20
N CYS A 90 -2.00 12.68 8.58
CA CYS A 90 -2.47 13.86 9.27
C CYS A 90 -1.82 15.11 8.71
N LEU A 91 -2.55 16.23 8.72
CA LEU A 91 -1.98 17.53 8.37
C LEU A 91 -1.66 18.39 9.59
N TRP A 92 -1.57 17.77 10.78
CA TRP A 92 -1.21 18.46 12.01
C TRP A 92 0.31 18.70 12.04
N ASN A 93 0.69 19.98 11.99
CA ASN A 93 2.04 20.49 12.19
C ASN A 93 3.04 20.26 11.03
N ARG A 94 3.76 21.34 10.65
CA ARG A 94 4.60 21.45 9.43
C ARG A 94 6.00 20.82 9.56
N LEU A 95 6.25 20.00 10.59
CA LEU A 95 7.56 19.37 10.81
C LEU A 95 7.86 18.29 9.76
N ILE A 96 6.83 17.59 9.28
CA ILE A 96 6.93 16.64 8.18
C ILE A 96 5.99 17.12 7.07
N PRO A 97 6.51 17.55 5.91
CA PRO A 97 5.68 17.88 4.76
C PRO A 97 4.86 16.67 4.31
N ASN A 98 3.54 16.85 4.18
CA ASN A 98 2.61 15.77 3.85
C ASN A 98 2.77 14.56 4.78
N GLN A 99 2.69 14.76 6.09
CA GLN A 99 2.90 13.72 7.10
C GLN A 99 1.95 12.52 6.88
N MET A 100 2.47 11.50 6.23
CA MET A 100 1.76 10.24 6.01
C MET A 100 1.84 9.38 7.26
N ALA A 101 0.76 8.68 7.58
CA ALA A 101 0.68 7.81 8.75
C ALA A 101 0.08 6.43 8.44
N THR A 102 -0.13 6.09 7.16
CA THR A 102 -0.67 4.79 6.73
C THR A 102 0.45 3.77 6.60
N LEU A 103 0.40 2.70 7.38
CA LEU A 103 1.45 1.70 7.47
C LEU A 103 0.91 0.32 7.06
N ILE A 104 1.77 -0.52 6.47
CA ILE A 104 1.48 -1.93 6.23
C ILE A 104 2.34 -2.78 7.15
N THR A 105 1.70 -3.74 7.82
CA THR A 105 2.37 -4.71 8.69
C THR A 105 2.03 -6.15 8.28
N ASP A 106 2.79 -7.11 8.79
CA ASP A 106 2.36 -8.51 8.79
C ASP A 106 1.29 -8.78 9.88
N LYS A 107 0.78 -10.01 9.94
CA LYS A 107 -0.21 -10.42 10.97
C LYS A 107 0.26 -10.25 12.42
N ASN A 108 1.57 -10.19 12.66
CA ASN A 108 2.19 -10.05 13.97
C ASN A 108 2.53 -8.58 14.29
N ARG A 109 2.05 -7.62 13.48
CA ARG A 109 2.30 -6.18 13.61
C ARG A 109 3.74 -5.76 13.35
N ASN A 110 4.52 -6.59 12.66
CA ASN A 110 5.85 -6.17 12.20
C ASN A 110 5.70 -5.23 11.00
N LEU A 111 6.30 -4.04 11.08
CA LEU A 111 6.25 -3.03 10.02
C LEU A 111 6.95 -3.52 8.75
N LEU A 112 6.25 -3.44 7.61
CA LEU A 112 6.74 -3.84 6.30
C LEU A 112 6.90 -2.65 5.35
N LEU A 113 5.89 -1.76 5.28
CA LEU A 113 5.90 -0.59 4.42
C LEU A 113 5.30 0.64 5.13
N PRO A 114 5.79 1.85 4.81
CA PRO A 114 6.94 2.13 3.93
C PRO A 114 8.27 1.72 4.58
N LYS A 115 9.35 1.63 3.80
CA LYS A 115 10.66 1.27 4.36
C LYS A 115 11.34 2.43 5.10
N SER A 116 12.37 2.06 5.87
CA SER A 116 13.17 2.93 6.74
C SER A 116 13.61 4.23 6.11
N ASP A 117 13.91 4.24 4.81
CA ASP A 117 14.51 5.39 4.13
C ASP A 117 13.57 6.60 4.07
N PHE A 118 12.25 6.37 4.22
CA PHE A 118 11.25 7.43 4.28
C PHE A 118 10.68 7.65 5.68
N LEU A 119 11.02 6.79 6.65
CA LEU A 119 10.46 6.85 7.98
C LEU A 119 11.12 7.94 8.82
N SER A 120 10.29 8.67 9.55
CA SER A 120 10.68 9.62 10.58
C SER A 120 10.07 9.16 11.90
N ASP A 121 10.95 8.98 12.89
CA ASP A 121 10.56 8.60 14.24
C ASP A 121 10.20 9.85 15.03
N TYR A 122 8.94 9.93 15.46
CA TYR A 122 8.47 11.07 16.21
C TYR A 122 7.55 10.62 17.33
N TRP A 123 7.94 10.94 18.57
CA TRP A 123 7.19 10.60 19.78
C TRP A 123 6.81 9.11 19.90
N GLY A 124 7.66 8.20 19.40
CA GLY A 124 7.39 6.76 19.43
C GLY A 124 6.49 6.25 18.29
N CYS A 125 6.00 7.13 17.42
CA CYS A 125 5.30 6.79 16.18
C CYS A 125 6.24 6.83 14.97
N LYS A 126 5.77 6.23 13.87
CA LYS A 126 6.43 6.23 12.56
C LYS A 126 5.61 7.04 11.56
N PHE A 127 6.12 8.17 11.11
CA PHE A 127 5.52 8.95 10.02
C PHE A 127 6.44 8.95 8.82
N TYR A 128 5.96 9.38 7.66
CA TYR A 128 6.79 9.42 6.46
C TYR A 128 6.31 10.46 5.46
N SER A 129 7.15 10.73 4.47
CA SER A 129 6.81 11.52 3.29
C SER A 129 7.31 10.78 2.06
N LEU A 130 6.50 10.74 1.01
CA LEU A 130 6.89 10.14 -0.27
C LEU A 130 7.07 11.27 -1.30
N PRO A 131 8.18 11.30 -2.07
CA PRO A 131 8.39 12.32 -3.08
C PRO A 131 7.29 12.39 -4.17
N TRP A 132 6.51 11.31 -4.34
CA TRP A 132 5.50 11.14 -5.38
C TRP A 132 4.05 11.07 -4.85
N ALA A 133 3.82 11.25 -3.54
CA ALA A 133 2.48 11.17 -2.97
C ALA A 133 2.27 12.18 -1.83
N THR A 134 1.00 12.48 -1.57
CA THR A 134 0.54 13.33 -0.47
C THR A 134 -0.54 12.59 0.31
N THR A 135 -0.94 13.17 1.45
CA THR A 135 -2.03 12.65 2.28
C THR A 135 -3.38 12.60 1.56
N GLU A 136 -3.49 13.32 0.43
CA GLU A 136 -4.70 13.42 -0.40
C GLU A 136 -4.63 12.67 -1.73
N SER A 137 -3.51 11.99 -2.04
CA SER A 137 -3.36 11.26 -3.29
C SER A 137 -4.49 10.23 -3.49
N PRO A 138 -5.03 10.06 -4.71
CA PRO A 138 -6.10 9.08 -4.96
C PRO A 138 -5.59 7.63 -4.84
N GLN A 139 -4.28 7.44 -4.93
CA GLN A 139 -3.60 6.17 -4.74
C GLN A 139 -2.33 6.40 -3.93
N LEU A 140 -2.02 5.47 -3.06
CA LEU A 140 -0.78 5.44 -2.29
C LEU A 140 0.06 4.26 -2.77
N LEU A 141 1.08 4.56 -3.56
CA LEU A 141 2.09 3.60 -3.99
C LEU A 141 3.26 3.63 -3.01
N PHE A 142 3.52 2.52 -2.34
CA PHE A 142 4.66 2.38 -1.45
C PHE A 142 5.94 2.14 -2.25
N ASP A 143 7.07 2.40 -1.59
CA ASP A 143 8.39 2.07 -2.07
C ASP A 143 8.61 0.54 -2.20
N ASN A 144 9.61 0.15 -2.99
CA ASN A 144 9.86 -1.26 -3.27
C ASN A 144 10.52 -1.97 -2.09
N PHE A 145 10.18 -3.24 -1.90
CA PHE A 145 10.96 -4.12 -1.06
C PHE A 145 12.38 -4.30 -1.64
N SER A 146 13.40 -4.04 -0.81
CA SER A 146 14.82 -4.30 -1.14
C SER A 146 15.10 -5.72 -1.65
N THR A 147 14.32 -6.68 -1.17
CA THR A 147 14.25 -8.03 -1.72
C THR A 147 12.77 -8.35 -1.90
N PRO A 148 12.33 -8.89 -3.06
CA PRO A 148 10.93 -9.26 -3.26
C PRO A 148 10.41 -10.11 -2.10
N LEU A 149 9.26 -9.72 -1.55
CA LEU A 149 8.64 -10.38 -0.41
C LEU A 149 7.97 -11.67 -0.88
N ALA A 150 8.54 -12.82 -0.51
CA ALA A 150 7.90 -14.11 -0.73
C ALA A 150 6.61 -14.22 0.10
N VAL A 151 5.52 -14.62 -0.56
CA VAL A 151 4.21 -14.79 0.05
C VAL A 151 3.54 -16.10 -0.33
N GLU A 152 2.77 -16.62 0.62
CA GLU A 152 1.88 -17.77 0.43
C GLU A 152 0.47 -17.33 0.06
N THR A 153 -0.38 -18.28 -0.34
CA THR A 153 -1.82 -18.00 -0.51
C THR A 153 -2.48 -17.78 0.85
N ASN A 154 -3.43 -16.84 0.94
CA ASN A 154 -4.14 -16.48 2.17
C ASN A 154 -3.24 -15.93 3.30
N GLN A 155 -2.03 -15.46 2.99
CA GLN A 155 -1.17 -14.78 3.96
C GLN A 155 -1.75 -13.41 4.29
N GLU A 156 -1.89 -13.13 5.59
CA GLU A 156 -2.54 -11.92 6.09
C GLU A 156 -1.56 -10.76 6.32
N PHE A 157 -2.02 -9.58 5.95
CA PHE A 157 -1.36 -8.29 6.15
C PHE A 157 -2.37 -7.29 6.69
N GLN A 158 -1.87 -6.25 7.37
CA GLN A 158 -2.72 -5.25 8.02
C GLN A 158 -2.34 -3.84 7.59
N ILE A 159 -3.35 -2.98 7.42
CA ILE A 159 -3.25 -1.56 7.16
C ILE A 159 -3.57 -0.83 8.46
N TRP A 160 -2.61 -0.03 8.91
CA TRP A 160 -2.67 0.67 10.18
C TRP A 160 -2.54 2.18 9.98
N TYR A 161 -3.10 2.92 10.93
CA TYR A 161 -2.68 4.29 11.19
C TYR A 161 -1.58 4.29 12.26
N SER A 162 -0.57 5.14 12.09
CA SER A 162 0.67 5.11 12.90
C SER A 162 0.42 5.18 14.41
N GLU A 163 -0.34 6.19 14.85
CA GLU A 163 -0.64 6.41 16.27
C GLU A 163 -1.42 5.25 16.91
N ASP A 164 -2.30 4.59 16.14
CA ASP A 164 -3.02 3.40 16.61
C ASP A 164 -2.11 2.17 16.71
N LEU A 165 -1.23 1.97 15.73
CA LEU A 165 -0.28 0.85 15.72
C LEU A 165 0.67 0.93 16.92
N PHE A 166 1.23 2.11 17.18
CA PHE A 166 2.22 2.32 18.23
C PHE A 166 1.63 2.72 19.59
N LYS A 167 0.30 2.76 19.71
CA LYS A 167 -0.43 3.05 20.96
C LYS A 167 0.00 4.37 21.61
N TRP A 168 0.20 5.40 20.79
CA TRP A 168 0.59 6.73 21.24
C TRP A 168 -0.43 7.77 20.75
N GLY A 169 -0.83 8.71 21.61
CA GLY A 169 -1.67 9.84 21.19
C GLY A 169 -3.05 9.49 20.63
N TYR A 170 -3.55 8.25 20.74
CA TYR A 170 -4.83 7.87 20.11
C TYR A 170 -6.09 8.43 20.81
N GLY A 171 -5.94 9.20 21.88
CA GLY A 171 -7.05 9.73 22.68
C GLY A 171 -7.86 10.80 21.96
N ASP A 172 -7.18 11.68 21.24
CA ASP A 172 -7.73 12.77 20.43
C ASP A 172 -8.00 12.38 18.97
N ASN A 173 -7.49 11.23 18.51
CA ASN A 173 -7.74 10.71 17.18
C ASN A 173 -9.24 10.47 16.90
N GLY A 174 -9.62 10.64 15.63
CA GLY A 174 -10.98 10.42 15.15
C GLY A 174 -11.37 8.93 15.08
N TYR A 175 -12.67 8.65 15.15
CA TYR A 175 -13.24 7.30 14.99
C TYR A 175 -13.50 6.93 13.52
N GLU A 176 -13.38 7.90 12.63
CA GLU A 176 -13.58 7.74 11.20
C GLU A 176 -12.50 6.85 10.58
N LYS A 177 -12.83 6.30 9.41
CA LYS A 177 -12.00 5.33 8.73
C LYS A 177 -11.80 5.74 7.28
N THR A 178 -10.59 5.51 6.78
CA THR A 178 -10.31 5.50 5.35
C THR A 178 -10.53 4.08 4.83
N CYS A 179 -11.23 3.97 3.70
CA CYS A 179 -11.44 2.72 2.98
C CYS A 179 -10.70 2.70 1.64
N ALA A 180 -10.03 1.59 1.34
CA ALA A 180 -9.21 1.43 0.14
C ALA A 180 -9.31 0.01 -0.46
N VAL A 181 -8.93 -0.12 -1.72
CA VAL A 181 -8.68 -1.40 -2.39
C VAL A 181 -7.17 -1.62 -2.46
N VAL A 182 -6.73 -2.82 -2.11
CA VAL A 182 -5.30 -3.17 -2.07
C VAL A 182 -4.91 -3.92 -3.34
N TYR A 183 -3.80 -3.49 -3.93
CA TYR A 183 -3.14 -4.17 -5.04
C TYR A 183 -1.69 -4.48 -4.67
N GLY A 184 -1.19 -5.63 -5.12
CA GLY A 184 0.24 -5.90 -5.08
C GLY A 184 0.81 -6.18 -6.45
N LEU A 185 2.09 -5.82 -6.59
CA LEU A 185 2.85 -6.07 -7.80
C LEU A 185 3.73 -7.31 -7.61
N TYR A 186 3.38 -8.39 -8.31
CA TYR A 186 4.08 -9.66 -8.24
C TYR A 186 5.22 -9.73 -9.26
N VAL A 187 6.26 -10.51 -8.99
CA VAL A 187 7.36 -10.86 -9.91
C VAL A 187 7.69 -12.34 -9.86
#